data_AF-A0A662SCH8-F1
#
_entry.id   AF-A0A662SCH8-F1
#
_cell.length_a   1.000
_cell.length_b   1.000
_cell.length_c   1.000
_cell.angle_alpha   90.00
_cell.angle_beta   90.00
_cell.angle_gamma   90.00
#
_symmetry.space_group_name_H-M   'P 1'
#
loop_
_entity.id
_entity.type
_entity.pdbx_description
1 polymer ?
#
loop_
_entity_poly.entity_id
_entity_poly.type
_entity_poly.pdbx_seq_one_letter_code
_entity_poly.pdbx_strand_id
1 'polypeptide(L)'
;EIERKWDEYFKMTNKPQTYYTGRRKLWITWKKPEPVAWLNVEGVVKPGQVGATKNEFGVFSIVDKPIVYFGAQKPAFKEFFLYGKRFTGRWVARLLPNPWRREMPRTEFVWLFWKPEDQTPYVISRRAVEKKWIPPKGVSCLPPEIRDKIPTNLKYWLKDNKSERIALRDELVRQLRAGKIKLEKYVYAVLQEPPEITEPITADAVLQHRWFEAEVKPVRVGPSEEYWDFRIEWRKDKPLMHFVLTKNPIDREVVVGTFRWEKDHSWMKKGEKLEYLKPGTSGNPTTDTPAYVETIDKMKVKIYESSDVFMKMDIQGKKWKGHWVAVRTDPNINLWELRKEEPSPKVGT
;
A
#
# COMPACT_ATOMS: atom_id res chain seq x y z
N GLU A 1 10.54 34.50 4.94
CA GLU A 1 9.51 34.45 3.87
C GLU A 1 9.41 33.06 3.22
N ILE A 2 10.52 32.47 2.76
CA ILE A 2 10.59 31.08 2.22
C ILE A 2 9.92 30.07 3.15
N GLU A 3 10.09 30.22 4.47
CA GLU A 3 9.51 29.30 5.44
C GLU A 3 7.97 29.17 5.38
N ARG A 4 7.29 30.28 5.07
CA ARG A 4 5.82 30.36 4.98
C ARG A 4 5.30 29.88 3.62
N LYS A 5 6.19 29.70 2.63
CA LYS A 5 5.90 29.26 1.25
C LYS A 5 6.60 27.94 0.91
N TRP A 6 7.02 27.17 1.91
CA TRP A 6 7.79 25.95 1.66
C TRP A 6 7.08 24.93 0.76
N ASP A 7 5.76 24.82 0.83
CA ASP A 7 4.97 23.93 -0.03
C ASP A 7 4.97 24.38 -1.51
N GLU A 8 5.30 25.64 -1.79
CA GLU A 8 5.45 26.20 -3.14
C GLU A 8 6.81 25.79 -3.74
N TYR A 9 7.88 25.81 -2.91
CA TYR A 9 9.24 25.55 -3.36
C TYR A 9 9.67 24.07 -3.22
N PHE A 10 9.05 23.31 -2.33
CA PHE A 10 9.50 21.98 -1.97
C PHE A 10 8.49 20.90 -2.36
N LYS A 11 8.90 20.01 -3.28
CA LYS A 11 8.06 18.94 -3.82
C LYS A 11 7.88 17.76 -2.85
N MET A 12 8.68 17.70 -1.78
CA MET A 12 8.55 16.65 -0.75
C MET A 12 7.53 17.09 0.30
N THR A 13 6.55 16.25 0.58
CA THR A 13 5.56 16.48 1.64
C THR A 13 5.55 15.31 2.60
N ASN A 14 5.08 15.53 3.82
CA ASN A 14 4.96 14.47 4.83
C ASN A 14 3.77 13.53 4.61
N LYS A 15 3.06 13.66 3.50
CA LYS A 15 1.93 12.80 3.15
C LYS A 15 2.46 11.53 2.48
N PRO A 16 1.89 10.35 2.76
CA PRO A 16 2.22 9.15 2.01
C PRO A 16 2.08 9.41 0.51
N GLN A 17 3.05 8.91 -0.25
CA GLN A 17 3.02 8.99 -1.70
C GLN A 17 2.51 7.68 -2.25
N THR A 18 1.34 7.76 -2.87
CA THR A 18 0.67 6.64 -3.54
C THR A 18 1.00 6.69 -5.03
N TYR A 19 0.81 5.58 -5.74
CA TYR A 19 0.89 5.60 -7.21
C TYR A 19 -0.26 6.41 -7.87
N TYR A 20 -1.30 6.76 -7.11
CA TYR A 20 -2.57 7.30 -7.61
C TYR A 20 -2.73 8.81 -7.48
N THR A 21 -1.94 9.46 -6.63
CA THR A 21 -1.98 10.92 -6.49
C THR A 21 -0.87 11.52 -7.34
N GLY A 22 -1.08 12.69 -7.94
CA GLY A 22 -0.07 13.42 -8.74
C GLY A 22 1.23 13.80 -8.01
N ARG A 23 1.51 13.17 -6.86
CA ARG A 23 2.73 13.30 -6.07
C ARG A 23 3.75 12.27 -6.52
N ARG A 24 4.82 12.78 -7.13
CA ARG A 24 5.90 11.97 -7.68
C ARG A 24 6.82 11.48 -6.56
N LYS A 25 7.20 10.20 -6.62
CA LYS A 25 8.36 9.67 -5.88
C LYS A 25 9.58 10.51 -6.23
N LEU A 26 10.41 10.79 -5.23
CA LEU A 26 11.58 11.64 -5.43
C LEU A 26 12.72 10.78 -5.97
N TRP A 27 13.25 11.15 -7.13
CA TRP A 27 14.52 10.61 -7.56
C TRP A 27 15.63 11.19 -6.67
N ILE A 28 16.44 10.31 -6.09
CA ILE A 28 17.58 10.68 -5.24
C ILE A 28 18.86 10.06 -5.78
N THR A 29 20.00 10.64 -5.39
CA THR A 29 21.33 10.09 -5.62
C THR A 29 22.11 10.11 -4.31
N TRP A 30 22.96 9.10 -4.11
CA TRP A 30 23.85 9.06 -2.95
C TRP A 30 25.04 9.98 -3.20
N LYS A 31 25.27 10.93 -2.31
CA LYS A 31 26.50 11.72 -2.29
C LYS A 31 27.61 10.95 -1.59
N LYS A 32 28.85 11.37 -1.84
CA LYS A 32 29.99 10.96 -1.00
C LYS A 32 29.76 11.45 0.44
N PRO A 33 30.39 10.82 1.46
CA PRO A 33 30.32 11.31 2.83
C PRO A 33 30.72 12.79 2.89
N GLU A 34 29.86 13.61 3.50
CA GLU A 34 30.07 15.05 3.68
C GLU A 34 30.36 15.36 5.17
N PRO A 35 31.08 16.45 5.47
CA PRO A 35 31.29 16.90 6.85
C PRO A 35 29.98 17.12 7.61
N VAL A 36 29.92 16.69 8.88
CA VAL A 36 28.75 16.85 9.78
C VAL A 36 28.34 18.32 9.94
N ALA A 37 29.27 19.25 9.78
CA ALA A 37 29.01 20.69 9.81
C ALA A 37 27.90 21.13 8.84
N TRP A 38 27.74 20.44 7.69
CA TRP A 38 26.70 20.73 6.71
C TRP A 38 25.28 20.59 7.24
N LEU A 39 25.06 19.84 8.34
CA LEU A 39 23.74 19.72 8.97
C LEU A 39 23.25 21.03 9.62
N ASN A 40 24.14 22.00 9.83
CA ASN A 40 23.84 23.26 10.52
C ASN A 40 24.05 24.50 9.63
N VAL A 41 24.34 24.33 8.34
CA VAL A 41 24.59 25.46 7.43
C VAL A 41 23.26 26.11 7.04
N GLU A 42 23.13 27.40 7.35
CA GLU A 42 22.04 28.28 6.90
C GLU A 42 22.60 29.64 6.50
N GLY A 43 21.92 30.32 5.58
CA GLY A 43 22.24 31.67 5.16
C GLY A 43 22.43 31.82 3.66
N VAL A 44 22.90 33.01 3.27
CA VAL A 44 23.11 33.40 1.88
C VAL A 44 24.60 33.51 1.61
N VAL A 45 25.06 32.82 0.57
CA VAL A 45 26.45 32.77 0.13
C VAL A 45 26.59 33.58 -1.15
N LYS A 46 27.63 34.43 -1.22
CA LYS A 46 27.85 35.32 -2.37
C LYS A 46 28.28 34.53 -3.62
N PRO A 47 28.00 35.05 -4.83
CA PRO A 47 28.50 34.46 -6.07
C PRO A 47 30.01 34.17 -6.02
N GLY A 48 30.42 33.03 -6.58
CA GLY A 48 31.81 32.58 -6.62
C GLY A 48 32.32 31.85 -5.37
N GLN A 49 31.51 31.76 -4.30
CA GLN A 49 31.84 30.99 -3.10
C GLN A 49 31.22 29.58 -3.12
N VAL A 50 31.73 28.69 -2.27
CA VAL A 50 31.24 27.30 -2.16
C VAL A 50 29.76 27.29 -1.77
N GLY A 51 28.91 26.75 -2.66
CA GLY A 51 27.46 26.73 -2.47
C GLY A 51 26.68 27.76 -3.27
N ALA A 52 27.37 28.68 -3.94
CA ALA A 52 26.82 29.63 -4.90
C ALA A 52 27.28 29.32 -6.32
N THR A 53 26.62 29.87 -7.33
CA THR A 53 27.14 29.78 -8.71
C THR A 53 28.17 30.90 -8.94
N LYS A 54 28.76 30.95 -10.14
CA LYS A 54 29.68 32.06 -10.50
C LYS A 54 28.99 33.43 -10.42
N ASN A 55 27.69 33.49 -10.73
CA ASN A 55 26.97 34.76 -10.90
C ASN A 55 25.80 34.95 -9.94
N GLU A 56 25.27 33.87 -9.35
CA GLU A 56 24.07 33.88 -8.51
C GLU A 56 24.40 33.47 -7.07
N PHE A 57 23.68 34.07 -6.12
CA PHE A 57 23.79 33.73 -4.70
C PHE A 57 23.36 32.28 -4.43
N GLY A 58 24.04 31.65 -3.48
CA GLY A 58 23.61 30.38 -2.90
C GLY A 58 22.74 30.65 -1.68
N VAL A 59 21.61 29.96 -1.55
CA VAL A 59 20.75 30.06 -0.36
C VAL A 59 20.66 28.69 0.30
N PHE A 60 21.16 28.61 1.54
CA PHE A 60 21.02 27.44 2.41
C PHE A 60 19.94 27.71 3.43
N SER A 61 18.93 26.85 3.48
CA SER A 61 17.87 26.91 4.47
C SER A 61 17.52 25.51 4.94
N ILE A 62 17.48 25.31 6.25
CA ILE A 62 17.18 24.01 6.83
C ILE A 62 15.66 23.84 6.88
N VAL A 63 15.17 22.86 6.11
CA VAL A 63 13.72 22.58 6.04
C VAL A 63 13.21 21.89 7.31
N ASP A 64 13.98 20.94 7.85
CA ASP A 64 13.63 20.19 9.06
C ASP A 64 14.90 19.61 9.71
N LYS A 65 14.82 19.27 10.99
CA LYS A 65 15.88 18.62 11.76
C LYS A 65 15.35 17.35 12.45
N PRO A 66 14.97 16.31 11.69
CA PRO A 66 14.43 15.09 12.28
C PRO A 66 15.52 14.30 13.01
N ILE A 67 15.13 13.64 14.11
CA ILE A 67 15.90 12.49 14.59
C ILE A 67 15.65 11.34 13.61
N VAL A 68 16.73 10.67 13.19
CA VAL A 68 16.67 9.59 12.21
C VAL A 68 17.03 8.27 12.89
N TYR A 69 16.11 7.31 12.84
CA TYR A 69 16.39 5.92 13.20
C TYR A 69 16.46 5.08 11.93
N PHE A 70 17.52 4.29 11.81
CA PHE A 70 17.72 3.42 10.65
C PHE A 70 16.94 2.12 10.80
N GLY A 71 16.03 1.88 9.86
CA GLY A 71 15.36 0.59 9.69
C GLY A 71 16.22 -0.39 8.90
N ALA A 72 15.58 -1.26 8.11
CA ALA A 72 16.30 -2.22 7.28
C ALA A 72 17.20 -1.53 6.22
N GLN A 73 18.50 -1.83 6.26
CA GLN A 73 19.50 -1.36 5.30
C GLN A 73 19.97 -2.51 4.40
N LYS A 74 19.37 -2.65 3.22
CA LYS A 74 19.68 -3.68 2.23
C LYS A 74 20.34 -3.07 0.98
N PRO A 75 20.91 -3.86 0.06
CA PRO A 75 21.57 -3.32 -1.14
C PRO A 75 20.65 -2.43 -1.99
N ALA A 76 19.41 -2.87 -2.25
CA ALA A 76 18.43 -2.17 -3.10
C ALA A 76 17.26 -1.52 -2.31
N PHE A 77 17.37 -1.45 -0.98
CA PHE A 77 16.30 -0.94 -0.11
C PHE A 77 16.90 -0.31 1.14
N LYS A 78 16.55 0.93 1.45
CA LYS A 78 16.90 1.62 2.70
C LYS A 78 15.62 2.08 3.38
N GLU A 79 15.57 1.97 4.69
CA GLU A 79 14.41 2.38 5.50
C GLU A 79 14.84 3.32 6.61
N PHE A 80 14.05 4.35 6.82
CA PHE A 80 14.31 5.41 7.78
C PHE A 80 13.03 5.69 8.57
N PHE A 81 13.16 5.94 9.87
CA PHE A 81 12.09 6.48 10.69
C PHE A 81 12.49 7.88 11.12
N LEU A 82 11.76 8.86 10.62
CA LEU A 82 12.01 10.28 10.85
C LEU A 82 11.11 10.80 11.97
N TYR A 83 11.69 11.63 12.84
CA TYR A 83 10.99 12.32 13.92
C TYR A 83 11.40 13.79 13.92
N GLY A 84 10.86 14.54 12.96
CA GLY A 84 11.05 15.98 12.83
C GLY A 84 9.74 16.76 12.99
N LYS A 85 9.83 18.08 12.87
CA LYS A 85 8.65 18.96 12.93
C LYS A 85 7.80 18.81 11.67
N ARG A 86 8.42 18.51 10.53
CA ARG A 86 7.74 18.40 9.24
C ARG A 86 7.69 16.98 8.74
N PHE A 87 8.80 16.26 8.77
CA PHE A 87 8.88 14.89 8.28
C PHE A 87 8.84 13.92 9.45
N THR A 88 7.81 13.08 9.46
CA THR A 88 7.63 12.06 10.48
C THR A 88 7.17 10.73 9.90
N GLY A 89 7.50 9.65 10.58
CA GLY A 89 7.11 8.28 10.25
C GLY A 89 8.17 7.54 9.46
N ARG A 90 7.77 6.43 8.85
CA ARG A 90 8.57 5.57 8.00
C ARG A 90 8.72 6.16 6.60
N TRP A 91 9.95 6.17 6.10
CA TRP A 91 10.35 6.56 4.75
C TRP A 91 11.26 5.49 4.16
N VAL A 92 11.21 5.32 2.84
CA VAL A 92 12.00 4.30 2.14
C VAL A 92 12.70 4.87 0.93
N ALA A 93 13.92 4.38 0.68
CA ALA A 93 14.59 4.50 -0.60
C ALA A 93 14.64 3.12 -1.26
N ARG A 94 14.25 3.00 -2.54
CA ARG A 94 14.36 1.76 -3.31
C ARG A 94 15.09 1.99 -4.62
N LEU A 95 15.99 1.07 -4.94
CA LEU A 95 16.60 0.98 -6.25
C LEU A 95 15.64 0.22 -7.17
N LEU A 96 15.20 0.86 -8.25
CA LEU A 96 14.23 0.33 -9.20
C LEU A 96 14.75 0.52 -10.63
N PRO A 97 14.31 -0.30 -11.59
CA PRO A 97 14.58 -0.06 -13.00
C PRO A 97 14.18 1.38 -13.38
N ASN A 98 15.03 2.04 -14.17
CA ASN A 98 14.76 3.39 -14.62
C ASN A 98 13.48 3.44 -15.47
N PRO A 99 12.42 4.18 -15.06
CA PRO A 99 11.22 4.33 -15.87
C PRO A 99 11.40 5.32 -17.03
N TRP A 100 12.45 6.14 -16.99
CA TRP A 100 12.76 7.18 -17.99
C TRP A 100 13.90 6.73 -18.92
N ARG A 101 13.79 5.53 -19.50
CA ARG A 101 14.84 4.97 -20.38
C ARG A 101 15.04 5.79 -21.66
N ARG A 102 13.99 6.46 -22.16
CA ARG A 102 14.08 7.26 -23.39
C ARG A 102 14.83 8.56 -23.15
N GLU A 103 14.57 9.19 -22.01
CA GLU A 103 15.15 10.48 -21.62
C GLU A 103 16.53 10.30 -20.96
N MET A 104 16.75 9.18 -20.27
CA MET A 104 17.98 8.87 -19.53
C MET A 104 18.50 7.47 -19.88
N PRO A 105 18.92 7.22 -21.13
CA PRO A 105 19.27 5.88 -21.61
C PRO A 105 20.52 5.29 -20.93
N ARG A 106 21.38 6.11 -20.32
CA ARG A 106 22.61 5.67 -19.65
C ARG A 106 22.39 5.18 -18.21
N THR A 107 21.18 5.32 -17.68
CA THR A 107 20.86 4.98 -16.29
C THR A 107 19.94 3.76 -16.28
N GLU A 108 20.46 2.59 -15.92
CA GLU A 108 19.67 1.35 -15.85
C GLU A 108 18.73 1.32 -14.62
N PHE A 109 19.18 1.91 -13.51
CA PHE A 109 18.46 1.91 -12.24
C PHE A 109 18.47 3.30 -11.59
N VAL A 110 17.38 3.65 -10.92
CA VAL A 110 17.23 4.89 -10.17
C VAL A 110 16.84 4.60 -8.73
N TRP A 111 17.36 5.40 -7.79
CA TRP A 111 16.89 5.39 -6.42
C TRP A 111 15.67 6.30 -6.30
N LEU A 112 14.54 5.74 -5.90
CA LEU A 112 13.35 6.51 -5.55
C LEU A 112 13.19 6.56 -4.05
N PHE A 113 12.86 7.74 -3.51
CA PHE A 113 12.61 8.00 -2.10
C PHE A 113 11.19 8.50 -1.88
N TRP A 114 10.49 7.90 -0.92
CA TRP A 114 9.11 8.28 -0.60
C TRP A 114 8.68 7.82 0.79
N LYS A 115 7.56 8.39 1.25
CA LYS A 115 6.83 7.91 2.42
C LYS A 115 5.80 6.86 1.99
N PRO A 116 5.93 5.57 2.36
CA PRO A 116 4.93 4.57 2.07
C PRO A 116 3.63 4.82 2.86
N GLU A 117 2.50 4.31 2.37
CA GLU A 117 1.25 4.28 3.13
C GLU A 117 1.38 3.36 4.34
N ASP A 118 1.90 2.14 4.11
CA ASP A 118 2.22 1.21 5.18
C ASP A 118 3.45 1.70 5.98
N GLN A 119 3.20 2.03 7.24
CA GLN A 119 4.22 2.52 8.17
C GLN A 119 4.89 1.38 8.95
N THR A 120 4.52 0.12 8.70
CA THR A 120 5.11 -1.06 9.37
C THR A 120 6.61 -1.18 9.05
N PRO A 121 7.49 -1.30 10.06
CA PRO A 121 8.90 -1.59 9.83
C PRO A 121 9.13 -2.87 9.02
N TYR A 122 10.06 -2.82 8.07
CA TYR A 122 10.34 -3.96 7.20
C TYR A 122 10.68 -5.24 7.98
N VAL A 123 11.41 -5.13 9.10
CA VAL A 123 11.87 -6.30 9.86
C VAL A 123 10.74 -7.18 10.43
N ILE A 124 9.59 -6.57 10.73
CA ILE A 124 8.37 -7.26 11.20
C ILE A 124 7.30 -7.35 10.10
N SER A 125 7.66 -7.02 8.85
CA SER A 125 6.79 -7.23 7.70
C SER A 125 6.72 -8.71 7.33
N ARG A 126 5.60 -9.11 6.70
CA ARG A 126 5.42 -10.46 6.14
C ARG A 126 6.57 -10.87 5.22
N ARG A 127 6.99 -9.96 4.35
CA ARG A 127 8.09 -10.18 3.39
C ARG A 127 9.42 -10.49 4.07
N ALA A 128 9.67 -9.94 5.26
CA ALA A 128 10.88 -10.26 6.02
C ALA A 128 10.77 -11.65 6.68
N VAL A 129 9.57 -12.07 7.09
CA VAL A 129 9.28 -13.42 7.57
C VAL A 129 9.50 -14.45 6.45
N GLU A 130 8.83 -14.28 5.31
CA GLU A 130 8.93 -15.17 4.14
C GLU A 130 10.36 -15.34 3.65
N LYS A 131 11.11 -14.22 3.54
CA LYS A 131 12.50 -14.24 3.10
C LYS A 131 13.49 -14.64 4.19
N LYS A 132 13.01 -14.98 5.39
CA LYS A 132 13.84 -15.25 6.58
C LYS A 132 14.90 -14.17 6.80
N TRP A 133 14.55 -12.92 6.46
CA TRP A 133 15.45 -11.79 6.57
C TRP A 133 15.44 -11.28 8.01
N ILE A 134 16.63 -11.12 8.59
CA ILE A 134 16.85 -10.63 9.95
C ILE A 134 18.07 -9.69 9.92
N PRO A 135 18.09 -8.59 10.68
CA PRO A 135 19.25 -7.72 10.76
C PRO A 135 20.46 -8.39 11.44
N PRO A 136 21.66 -7.78 11.42
CA PRO A 136 22.82 -8.22 12.19
C PRO A 136 22.57 -8.24 13.71
N LYS A 137 23.46 -8.92 14.46
CA LYS A 137 23.40 -8.97 15.92
C LYS A 137 23.42 -7.55 16.50
N GLY A 138 22.64 -7.30 17.56
CA GLY A 138 22.57 -6.00 18.22
C GLY A 138 21.73 -4.93 17.52
N VAL A 139 21.26 -5.20 16.30
CA VAL A 139 20.46 -4.24 15.51
C VAL A 139 19.00 -4.68 15.47
N SER A 140 18.08 -3.83 15.94
CA SER A 140 16.65 -4.11 15.87
C SER A 140 16.02 -3.70 14.54
N CYS A 141 16.52 -2.68 13.84
CA CYS A 141 15.79 -2.05 12.72
C CYS A 141 14.36 -1.61 13.08
N LEU A 142 14.08 -1.39 14.37
CA LEU A 142 12.80 -0.92 14.89
C LEU A 142 12.98 0.46 15.51
N PRO A 143 12.03 1.39 15.27
CA PRO A 143 12.02 2.68 15.95
C PRO A 143 11.73 2.53 17.45
N PRO A 144 12.14 3.49 18.29
CA PRO A 144 12.07 3.38 19.76
C PRO A 144 10.70 2.99 20.28
N GLU A 145 9.63 3.63 19.80
CA GLU A 145 8.28 3.41 20.29
C GLU A 145 7.71 2.01 20.00
N ILE A 146 8.31 1.27 19.07
CA ILE A 146 8.03 -0.16 18.87
C ILE A 146 9.01 -0.99 19.71
N ARG A 147 10.30 -0.65 19.65
CA ARG A 147 11.37 -1.38 20.33
C ARG A 147 11.12 -1.50 21.84
N ASP A 148 10.59 -0.45 22.45
CA ASP A 148 10.34 -0.35 23.89
C ASP A 148 9.11 -1.15 24.33
N LYS A 149 8.13 -1.32 23.43
CA LYS A 149 6.90 -2.10 23.68
C LYS A 149 7.08 -3.60 23.52
N ILE A 150 8.20 -4.04 22.93
CA ILE A 150 8.45 -5.46 22.71
C ILE A 150 8.89 -6.13 24.03
N PRO A 151 8.20 -7.20 24.46
CA PRO A 151 8.60 -8.00 25.62
C PRO A 151 10.04 -8.49 25.51
N THR A 152 10.79 -8.47 26.62
CA THR A 152 12.22 -8.83 26.63
C THR A 152 12.51 -10.22 26.04
N ASN A 153 11.62 -11.19 26.26
CA ASN A 153 11.73 -12.54 25.70
C ASN A 153 11.56 -12.60 24.17
N LEU A 154 11.03 -11.55 23.54
CA LEU A 154 10.83 -11.43 22.08
C LEU A 154 11.82 -10.47 21.42
N LYS A 155 12.74 -9.87 22.18
CA LYS A 155 13.78 -8.98 21.66
C LYS A 155 14.87 -9.77 20.93
N TYR A 156 14.56 -10.22 19.71
CA TYR A 156 15.47 -11.03 18.89
C TYR A 156 16.85 -10.40 18.73
N TRP A 157 16.99 -9.08 18.66
CA TRP A 157 18.31 -8.43 18.48
C TRP A 157 19.28 -8.64 19.65
N LEU A 158 18.80 -9.13 20.80
CA LEU A 158 19.64 -9.48 21.96
C LEU A 158 20.23 -10.89 21.89
N LYS A 159 19.80 -11.71 20.92
CA LYS A 159 20.31 -13.07 20.75
C LYS A 159 21.45 -13.12 19.74
N ASP A 160 22.36 -14.07 19.94
CA ASP A 160 23.54 -14.21 19.09
C ASP A 160 23.24 -15.09 17.88
N ASN A 161 22.60 -16.23 18.14
CA ASN A 161 22.31 -17.22 17.12
C ASN A 161 21.29 -16.70 16.10
N LYS A 162 21.62 -16.76 14.80
CA LYS A 162 20.75 -16.27 13.72
C LYS A 162 19.40 -17.00 13.66
N SER A 163 19.39 -18.32 13.84
CA SER A 163 18.16 -19.13 13.79
C SER A 163 17.25 -18.80 14.96
N GLU A 164 17.80 -18.63 16.17
CA GLU A 164 17.04 -18.18 17.34
C GLU A 164 16.45 -16.78 17.11
N ARG A 165 17.23 -15.87 16.53
CA ARG A 165 16.74 -14.52 16.18
C ARG A 165 15.58 -14.55 15.21
N ILE A 166 15.65 -15.40 14.18
CA ILE A 166 14.56 -15.57 13.22
C ILE A 166 13.33 -16.11 13.94
N ALA A 167 13.47 -17.17 14.74
CA ALA A 167 12.36 -17.76 15.49
C ALA A 167 11.67 -16.74 16.42
N LEU A 168 12.45 -15.97 17.19
CA LEU A 168 11.90 -14.93 18.08
C LEU A 168 11.23 -13.79 17.31
N ARG A 169 11.79 -13.38 16.17
CA ARG A 169 11.15 -12.37 15.30
C ARG A 169 9.84 -12.91 14.73
N ASP A 170 9.84 -14.12 14.21
CA ASP A 170 8.64 -14.74 13.62
C ASP A 170 7.54 -14.89 14.68
N GLU A 171 7.91 -15.29 15.91
CA GLU A 171 7.00 -15.34 17.06
C GLU A 171 6.48 -13.95 17.44
N LEU A 172 7.33 -12.92 17.46
CA LEU A 172 6.91 -11.53 17.66
C LEU A 172 5.87 -11.10 16.61
N VAL A 173 6.11 -11.39 15.33
CA VAL A 173 5.17 -11.08 14.25
C VAL A 173 3.84 -11.83 14.44
N ARG A 174 3.89 -13.10 14.84
CA ARG A 174 2.69 -13.89 15.14
C ARG A 174 1.88 -13.27 16.28
N GLN A 175 2.52 -12.84 17.37
CA GLN A 175 1.83 -12.21 18.50
C GLN A 175 1.26 -10.84 18.16
N LEU A 176 1.95 -10.04 17.35
CA LEU A 176 1.45 -8.77 16.83
C LEU A 176 0.19 -8.97 15.99
N ARG A 177 0.20 -9.95 15.07
CA ARG A 177 -0.97 -10.29 14.23
C ARG A 177 -2.15 -10.83 15.04
N ALA A 178 -1.86 -11.62 16.07
CA ALA A 178 -2.88 -12.12 17.00
C ALA A 178 -3.44 -11.04 17.94
N GLY A 179 -2.95 -9.79 17.87
CA GLY A 179 -3.39 -8.69 18.72
C GLY A 179 -2.95 -8.82 20.19
N LYS A 180 -2.06 -9.77 20.51
CA LYS A 180 -1.50 -9.97 21.85
C LYS A 180 -0.55 -8.84 22.26
N ILE A 181 0.12 -8.24 21.27
CA ILE A 181 0.95 -7.04 21.42
C ILE A 181 0.31 -5.94 20.58
N LYS A 182 -0.02 -4.80 21.21
CA LYS A 182 -0.65 -3.66 20.54
C LYS A 182 0.36 -2.55 20.29
N LEU A 183 0.50 -2.11 19.04
CA LEU A 183 1.34 -0.97 18.64
C LEU A 183 0.45 0.22 18.26
N GLU A 184 0.19 1.12 19.21
CA GLU A 184 -0.77 2.24 19.10
C GLU A 184 -0.54 3.22 17.92
N LYS A 185 0.69 3.32 17.40
CA LYS A 185 1.06 4.26 16.30
C LYS A 185 1.41 3.59 14.98
N TYR A 186 1.51 2.27 14.97
CA TYR A 186 1.77 1.51 13.75
C TYR A 186 0.52 0.69 13.52
N VAL A 187 -0.38 1.34 12.79
CA VAL A 187 -1.28 0.61 11.93
C VAL A 187 -0.32 -0.21 11.07
N TYR A 188 -0.16 -1.51 11.41
CA TYR A 188 -0.19 -2.48 10.33
C TYR A 188 -1.35 -1.98 9.50
N ALA A 189 -1.07 -1.43 8.32
CA ALA A 189 -2.10 -1.50 7.31
C ALA A 189 -2.30 -3.01 7.23
N VAL A 190 -3.28 -3.50 8.00
CA VAL A 190 -3.88 -4.79 7.79
C VAL A 190 -4.57 -4.52 6.47
N LEU A 191 -3.76 -4.51 5.41
CA LEU A 191 -4.22 -4.56 4.05
C LEU A 191 -5.15 -5.73 4.13
N GLN A 192 -6.42 -5.44 3.92
CA GLN A 192 -7.41 -6.46 4.00
C GLN A 192 -6.98 -7.45 2.92
N GLU A 193 -6.70 -8.66 3.37
CA GLU A 193 -6.16 -9.73 2.54
C GLU A 193 -7.25 -10.76 2.40
N PRO A 194 -7.41 -11.35 1.21
CA PRO A 194 -8.21 -12.54 1.06
C PRO A 194 -7.78 -13.61 2.08
N PRO A 195 -8.69 -14.50 2.49
CA PRO A 195 -8.33 -15.59 3.38
C PRO A 195 -7.42 -16.57 2.65
N GLU A 196 -6.59 -17.27 3.42
CA GLU A 196 -5.81 -18.39 2.89
C GLU A 196 -6.76 -19.56 2.60
N ILE A 197 -6.80 -19.98 1.34
CA ILE A 197 -7.58 -21.13 0.86
C ILE A 197 -6.58 -22.02 0.12
N THR A 198 -6.35 -23.22 0.64
CA THR A 198 -5.48 -24.24 0.03
C THR A 198 -6.25 -25.39 -0.58
N GLU A 199 -7.54 -25.51 -0.25
CA GLU A 199 -8.45 -26.52 -0.79
C GLU A 199 -9.59 -25.83 -1.54
N PRO A 200 -9.98 -26.32 -2.73
CA PRO A 200 -11.01 -25.66 -3.51
C PRO A 200 -12.35 -25.55 -2.76
N ILE A 201 -12.93 -24.36 -2.75
CA ILE A 201 -14.27 -24.10 -2.18
C ILE A 201 -15.20 -23.51 -3.24
N THR A 202 -16.50 -23.76 -3.10
CA THR A 202 -17.54 -23.11 -3.90
C THR A 202 -18.35 -22.18 -3.02
N ALA A 203 -18.51 -20.94 -3.47
CA ALA A 203 -19.13 -19.85 -2.72
C ALA A 203 -20.21 -19.15 -3.55
N ASP A 204 -21.18 -18.53 -2.87
CA ASP A 204 -22.13 -17.60 -3.48
C ASP A 204 -21.49 -16.22 -3.66
N ALA A 205 -21.75 -15.58 -4.79
CA ALA A 205 -21.20 -14.26 -5.08
C ALA A 205 -22.18 -13.37 -5.85
N VAL A 206 -21.99 -12.06 -5.73
CA VAL A 206 -22.74 -11.04 -6.48
C VAL A 206 -21.79 -10.02 -7.10
N LEU A 207 -22.14 -9.56 -8.30
CA LEU A 207 -21.52 -8.41 -8.94
C LEU A 207 -22.56 -7.29 -8.97
N GLN A 208 -22.23 -6.17 -8.35
CA GLN A 208 -23.09 -5.00 -8.27
C GLN A 208 -22.41 -3.80 -8.92
N HIS A 209 -23.18 -2.97 -9.61
CA HIS A 209 -22.73 -1.67 -10.12
C HIS A 209 -23.18 -0.59 -9.14
N ARG A 210 -22.25 0.27 -8.75
CA ARG A 210 -22.49 1.39 -7.84
C ARG A 210 -21.94 2.67 -8.45
N TRP A 211 -22.79 3.68 -8.60
CA TRP A 211 -22.41 4.97 -9.17
C TRP A 211 -22.93 6.13 -8.33
N PHE A 212 -22.29 7.28 -8.51
CA PHE A 212 -22.60 8.53 -7.84
C PHE A 212 -23.12 9.54 -8.85
N GLU A 213 -24.23 10.18 -8.54
CA GLU A 213 -24.89 11.13 -9.44
C GLU A 213 -25.26 12.38 -8.65
N ALA A 214 -24.80 13.56 -9.06
CA ALA A 214 -25.17 14.81 -8.41
C ALA A 214 -26.42 15.41 -9.11
N GLU A 215 -27.40 15.91 -8.34
CA GLU A 215 -28.59 16.60 -8.88
C GLU A 215 -28.22 17.90 -9.65
N VAL A 216 -27.11 18.54 -9.28
CA VAL A 216 -26.59 19.73 -9.96
C VAL A 216 -25.22 19.40 -10.54
N LYS A 217 -25.10 19.38 -11.88
CA LYS A 217 -23.79 19.26 -12.55
C LYS A 217 -22.88 20.38 -12.04
N PRO A 218 -21.78 20.07 -11.31
CA PRO A 218 -20.85 21.11 -10.88
C PRO A 218 -20.28 21.82 -12.11
N VAL A 219 -20.05 23.13 -12.02
CA VAL A 219 -19.45 23.98 -13.09
C VAL A 219 -18.06 23.49 -13.51
N ARG A 220 -17.44 22.58 -12.73
CA ARG A 220 -16.22 21.86 -13.08
C ARG A 220 -16.56 20.38 -13.25
N VAL A 221 -16.60 19.95 -14.52
CA VAL A 221 -16.82 18.56 -14.93
C VAL A 221 -15.73 17.65 -14.36
N GLY A 222 -16.03 16.93 -13.28
CA GLY A 222 -15.35 15.68 -12.92
C GLY A 222 -16.20 14.52 -13.44
N PRO A 223 -15.61 13.39 -13.85
CA PRO A 223 -16.38 12.23 -14.28
C PRO A 223 -17.27 11.73 -13.14
N SER A 224 -18.49 11.29 -13.43
CA SER A 224 -19.28 10.50 -12.48
C SER A 224 -18.42 9.30 -12.05
N GLU A 225 -18.20 9.16 -10.75
CA GLU A 225 -17.47 8.00 -10.22
C GLU A 225 -18.41 6.79 -10.23
N GLU A 226 -17.93 5.67 -10.73
CA GLU A 226 -18.65 4.40 -10.73
C GLU A 226 -17.70 3.25 -10.43
N TYR A 227 -18.23 2.22 -9.79
CA TYR A 227 -17.49 1.07 -9.31
C TYR A 227 -18.31 -0.21 -9.51
N TRP A 228 -17.61 -1.32 -9.64
CA TRP A 228 -18.21 -2.65 -9.67
C TRP A 228 -17.79 -3.40 -8.43
N ASP A 229 -18.73 -3.60 -7.52
CA ASP A 229 -18.50 -4.29 -6.28
C ASP A 229 -18.74 -5.79 -6.49
N PHE A 230 -17.67 -6.58 -6.44
CA PHE A 230 -17.70 -8.04 -6.49
C PHE A 230 -17.58 -8.60 -5.07
N ARG A 231 -18.65 -9.24 -4.58
CA ARG A 231 -18.75 -9.76 -3.21
C ARG A 231 -18.89 -11.28 -3.22
N ILE A 232 -18.16 -11.96 -2.33
CA ILE A 232 -18.15 -13.43 -2.23
C ILE A 232 -18.42 -13.85 -0.78
N GLU A 233 -19.50 -14.61 -0.57
CA GLU A 233 -19.81 -15.28 0.68
C GLU A 233 -19.08 -16.62 0.74
N TRP A 234 -17.78 -16.55 1.02
CA TRP A 234 -16.89 -17.73 1.05
C TRP A 234 -17.16 -18.65 2.26
N ARG A 235 -17.67 -18.09 3.37
CA ARG A 235 -18.20 -18.80 4.54
C ARG A 235 -19.26 -17.94 5.23
N LYS A 236 -20.36 -18.55 5.70
CA LYS A 236 -21.49 -17.84 6.32
C LYS A 236 -21.17 -17.16 7.65
N ASP A 237 -20.19 -17.66 8.39
CA ASP A 237 -19.77 -17.12 9.70
C ASP A 237 -18.64 -16.09 9.60
N LYS A 238 -18.20 -15.75 8.38
CA LYS A 238 -17.07 -14.86 8.11
C LYS A 238 -17.50 -13.67 7.25
N PRO A 239 -16.85 -12.50 7.41
CA PRO A 239 -17.09 -11.37 6.52
C PRO A 239 -16.94 -11.76 5.04
N LEU A 240 -17.75 -11.13 4.19
CA LEU A 240 -17.68 -11.30 2.75
C LEU A 240 -16.33 -10.80 2.24
N MET A 241 -15.76 -11.51 1.27
CA MET A 241 -14.72 -10.93 0.44
C MET A 241 -15.36 -9.86 -0.44
N HIS A 242 -14.73 -8.69 -0.55
CA HIS A 242 -15.26 -7.60 -1.36
C HIS A 242 -14.16 -6.95 -2.19
N PHE A 243 -14.19 -7.19 -3.50
CA PHE A 243 -13.39 -6.46 -4.46
C PHE A 243 -14.18 -5.25 -5.00
N VAL A 244 -13.62 -4.05 -4.85
CA VAL A 244 -14.14 -2.82 -5.47
C VAL A 244 -13.37 -2.60 -6.76
N LEU A 245 -13.99 -2.89 -7.89
CA LEU A 245 -13.38 -2.86 -9.21
C LEU A 245 -13.63 -1.50 -9.88
N THR A 246 -12.64 -0.99 -10.61
CA THR A 246 -12.71 0.31 -11.28
C THR A 246 -13.41 0.27 -12.63
N LYS A 247 -13.68 -0.92 -13.17
CA LYS A 247 -14.29 -1.17 -14.49
C LYS A 247 -15.16 -2.42 -14.43
N ASN A 248 -16.15 -2.50 -15.32
CA ASN A 248 -17.00 -3.67 -15.48
C ASN A 248 -16.17 -4.89 -15.94
N PRO A 249 -16.09 -5.98 -15.16
CA PRO A 249 -15.34 -7.17 -15.54
C PRO A 249 -16.05 -8.07 -16.57
N ILE A 250 -17.31 -7.78 -16.92
CA ILE A 250 -18.02 -8.49 -17.99
C ILE A 250 -17.43 -8.13 -19.36
N ASP A 251 -17.03 -6.87 -19.53
CA ASP A 251 -16.67 -6.28 -20.82
C ASP A 251 -15.15 -6.17 -21.01
N ARG A 252 -14.38 -6.68 -20.05
CA ARG A 252 -12.93 -6.53 -19.95
C ARG A 252 -12.31 -7.86 -19.57
N GLU A 253 -11.13 -8.13 -20.11
CA GLU A 253 -10.33 -9.30 -19.70
C GLU A 253 -9.43 -8.99 -18.51
N VAL A 254 -9.16 -7.71 -18.24
CA VAL A 254 -8.37 -7.25 -17.11
C VAL A 254 -9.06 -6.07 -16.45
N VAL A 255 -9.23 -6.14 -15.13
CA VAL A 255 -9.75 -5.04 -14.31
C VAL A 255 -8.89 -4.86 -13.07
N VAL A 256 -8.84 -3.63 -12.58
CA VAL A 256 -8.11 -3.29 -11.36
C VAL A 256 -9.12 -3.02 -10.25
N GLY A 257 -8.76 -3.39 -9.02
CA GLY A 257 -9.60 -3.12 -7.86
C GLY A 257 -8.85 -3.14 -6.54
N THR A 258 -9.58 -2.84 -5.48
CA THR A 258 -9.10 -2.94 -4.09
C THR A 258 -9.86 -4.03 -3.37
N PHE A 259 -9.24 -4.71 -2.41
CA PHE A 259 -9.91 -5.70 -1.58
C PHE A 259 -10.32 -5.10 -0.23
N ARG A 260 -11.49 -5.46 0.25
CA ARG A 260 -11.92 -5.23 1.62
C ARG A 260 -12.80 -6.36 2.14
N TRP A 261 -12.98 -6.40 3.45
CA TRP A 261 -13.92 -7.23 4.18
C TRP A 261 -15.22 -6.45 4.35
N GLU A 262 -16.33 -7.05 3.94
CA GLU A 262 -17.67 -6.54 4.22
C GLU A 262 -18.31 -7.40 5.33
N LYS A 263 -18.61 -6.77 6.47
CA LYS A 263 -19.14 -7.48 7.64
C LYS A 263 -20.65 -7.67 7.54
N ASP A 264 -21.33 -6.82 6.79
CA ASP A 264 -22.77 -6.88 6.64
C ASP A 264 -23.14 -7.76 5.43
N HIS A 265 -23.58 -8.99 5.72
CA HIS A 265 -24.00 -9.94 4.69
C HIS A 265 -25.24 -9.47 3.90
N SER A 266 -26.00 -8.48 4.40
CA SER A 266 -27.15 -7.93 3.68
C SER A 266 -26.76 -7.29 2.35
N TRP A 267 -25.48 -6.90 2.18
CA TRP A 267 -24.95 -6.41 0.91
C TRP A 267 -25.07 -7.40 -0.24
N MET A 268 -25.13 -8.71 0.02
CA MET A 268 -25.40 -9.71 -1.01
C MET A 268 -26.78 -9.56 -1.66
N LYS A 269 -27.72 -8.87 -0.99
CA LYS A 269 -29.10 -8.63 -1.46
C LYS A 269 -29.37 -7.19 -1.86
N LYS A 270 -28.47 -6.25 -1.54
CA LYS A 270 -28.64 -4.85 -1.92
C LYS A 270 -28.66 -4.68 -3.44
N GLY A 271 -29.43 -3.72 -3.92
CA GLY A 271 -29.52 -3.46 -5.36
C GLY A 271 -30.17 -4.58 -6.17
N GLU A 272 -30.84 -5.58 -5.58
CA GLU A 272 -31.64 -6.57 -6.35
C GLU A 272 -32.64 -5.89 -7.30
N LYS A 273 -33.13 -4.73 -6.87
CA LYS A 273 -33.67 -3.67 -7.72
C LYS A 273 -32.83 -2.42 -7.48
N LEU A 274 -32.86 -1.48 -8.42
CA LEU A 274 -32.20 -0.18 -8.26
C LEU A 274 -32.47 0.40 -6.86
N GLU A 275 -31.41 0.55 -6.08
CA GLU A 275 -31.50 0.96 -4.68
C GLU A 275 -30.72 2.25 -4.47
N TYR A 276 -31.37 3.22 -3.82
CA TYR A 276 -30.77 4.47 -3.41
C TYR A 276 -29.94 4.30 -2.13
N LEU A 277 -28.71 4.81 -2.16
CA LEU A 277 -27.80 4.84 -1.02
C LEU A 277 -27.66 6.29 -0.52
N LYS A 278 -28.21 6.55 0.67
CA LYS A 278 -28.20 7.86 1.31
C LYS A 278 -26.75 8.35 1.57
N PRO A 279 -26.41 9.62 1.32
CA PRO A 279 -25.12 10.20 1.70
C PRO A 279 -24.76 9.96 3.17
N GLY A 280 -23.46 9.78 3.44
CA GLY A 280 -22.91 9.49 4.77
C GLY A 280 -23.22 8.09 5.31
N THR A 281 -23.74 7.18 4.50
CA THR A 281 -24.04 5.79 4.91
C THR A 281 -22.99 4.79 4.42
N SER A 282 -23.04 3.56 4.94
CA SER A 282 -22.22 2.47 4.40
C SER A 282 -22.55 2.29 2.91
N GLY A 283 -21.54 2.36 2.05
CA GLY A 283 -21.69 2.31 0.59
C GLY A 283 -21.83 3.67 -0.10
N ASN A 284 -22.14 4.76 0.62
CA ASN A 284 -22.10 6.13 0.10
C ASN A 284 -21.37 7.08 1.08
N PRO A 285 -20.04 7.24 0.93
CA PRO A 285 -19.24 8.05 1.84
C PRO A 285 -19.31 9.57 1.55
N THR A 286 -19.95 10.01 0.48
CA THR A 286 -20.06 11.44 0.18
C THR A 286 -20.99 12.12 1.19
N THR A 287 -20.84 13.42 1.32
CA THR A 287 -21.64 14.24 2.24
C THR A 287 -23.00 14.60 1.66
N ASP A 288 -23.08 14.76 0.34
CA ASP A 288 -24.20 15.39 -0.37
C ASP A 288 -24.58 14.66 -1.66
N THR A 289 -23.63 14.02 -2.33
CA THR A 289 -23.87 13.36 -3.62
C THR A 289 -24.58 12.02 -3.44
N PRO A 290 -25.79 11.82 -3.97
CA PRO A 290 -26.45 10.53 -3.87
C PRO A 290 -25.72 9.45 -4.67
N ALA A 291 -25.88 8.20 -4.22
CA ALA A 291 -25.33 7.03 -4.89
C ALA A 291 -26.43 6.00 -5.08
N TYR A 292 -26.27 5.18 -6.10
CA TYR A 292 -27.19 4.10 -6.43
C TYR A 292 -26.42 2.80 -6.54
N VAL A 293 -27.09 1.69 -6.26
CA VAL A 293 -26.54 0.34 -6.45
C VAL A 293 -27.56 -0.55 -7.12
N GLU A 294 -27.10 -1.36 -8.07
CA GLU A 294 -27.88 -2.43 -8.68
C GLU A 294 -27.06 -3.71 -8.83
N THR A 295 -27.73 -4.86 -8.74
CA THR A 295 -27.14 -6.18 -8.94
C THR A 295 -27.11 -6.49 -10.43
N ILE A 296 -25.90 -6.64 -10.97
CA ILE A 296 -25.67 -6.95 -12.37
C ILE A 296 -25.75 -8.45 -12.63
N ASP A 297 -25.18 -9.25 -11.73
CA ASP A 297 -25.14 -10.70 -11.84
C ASP A 297 -25.06 -11.37 -10.45
N LYS A 298 -25.62 -12.58 -10.35
CA LYS A 298 -25.50 -13.48 -9.20
C LYS A 298 -24.85 -14.77 -9.69
N MET A 299 -23.84 -15.25 -8.98
CA MET A 299 -22.98 -16.32 -9.48
C MET A 299 -22.53 -17.26 -8.37
N LYS A 300 -22.14 -18.46 -8.78
CA LYS A 300 -21.27 -19.32 -7.97
C LYS A 300 -19.82 -19.05 -8.35
N VAL A 301 -18.94 -19.02 -7.36
CA VAL A 301 -17.49 -18.87 -7.57
C VAL A 301 -16.80 -20.07 -6.95
N LYS A 302 -16.03 -20.79 -7.75
CA LYS A 302 -15.16 -21.86 -7.26
C LYS A 302 -13.75 -21.29 -7.09
N ILE A 303 -13.33 -21.09 -5.85
CA ILE A 303 -12.00 -20.60 -5.51
C ILE A 303 -11.09 -21.81 -5.33
N TYR A 304 -10.04 -21.93 -6.15
CA TYR A 304 -9.08 -23.03 -6.08
C TYR A 304 -8.02 -22.80 -5.02
N GLU A 305 -7.46 -21.59 -5.04
CA GLU A 305 -6.49 -21.14 -4.07
C GLU A 305 -6.66 -19.64 -3.83
N SER A 306 -6.34 -19.22 -2.61
CA SER A 306 -6.35 -17.83 -2.22
C SER A 306 -5.24 -17.60 -1.21
N SER A 307 -4.54 -16.49 -1.37
CA SER A 307 -3.48 -16.02 -0.51
C SER A 307 -3.55 -14.50 -0.46
N ASP A 308 -2.56 -13.89 0.18
CA ASP A 308 -2.47 -12.45 0.26
C ASP A 308 -2.01 -11.80 -1.05
N VAL A 309 -1.36 -12.51 -1.97
CA VAL A 309 -0.89 -11.94 -3.24
C VAL A 309 -1.55 -12.52 -4.48
N PHE A 310 -2.33 -13.58 -4.31
CA PHE A 310 -2.84 -14.35 -5.41
C PHE A 310 -4.16 -15.03 -5.04
N MET A 311 -5.13 -15.02 -5.94
CA MET A 311 -6.36 -15.81 -5.86
C MET A 311 -6.69 -16.36 -7.24
N LYS A 312 -7.05 -17.64 -7.32
CA LYS A 312 -7.47 -18.32 -8.55
C LYS A 312 -8.89 -18.81 -8.40
N MET A 313 -9.75 -18.48 -9.35
CA MET A 313 -11.16 -18.76 -9.25
C MET A 313 -11.82 -19.01 -10.62
N ASP A 314 -12.84 -19.88 -10.62
CA ASP A 314 -13.81 -19.96 -11.71
C ASP A 314 -15.08 -19.24 -11.33
N ILE A 315 -15.53 -18.34 -12.19
CA ILE A 315 -16.77 -17.59 -12.01
C ILE A 315 -17.85 -18.19 -12.91
N GLN A 316 -18.98 -18.53 -12.30
CA GLN A 316 -20.13 -19.20 -12.94
C GLN A 316 -21.39 -18.33 -12.78
N GLY A 317 -21.37 -17.13 -13.36
CA GLY A 317 -22.53 -16.23 -13.42
C GLY A 317 -23.36 -16.42 -14.68
N LYS A 318 -24.46 -15.69 -14.82
CA LYS A 318 -25.22 -15.67 -16.08
C LYS A 318 -24.54 -14.78 -17.11
N LYS A 319 -24.01 -13.63 -16.67
CA LYS A 319 -23.32 -12.62 -17.49
C LYS A 319 -21.80 -12.74 -17.36
N TRP A 320 -21.27 -12.79 -16.13
CA TRP A 320 -19.84 -12.86 -15.87
C TRP A 320 -19.39 -14.31 -15.68
N LYS A 321 -18.48 -14.78 -16.54
CA LYS A 321 -18.04 -16.18 -16.57
C LYS A 321 -16.54 -16.31 -16.88
N GLY A 322 -15.98 -17.45 -16.51
CA GLY A 322 -14.68 -17.90 -16.96
C GLY A 322 -13.69 -18.15 -15.83
N HIS A 323 -12.45 -18.46 -16.23
CA HIS A 323 -11.34 -18.63 -15.32
C HIS A 323 -10.66 -17.29 -15.07
N TRP A 324 -10.47 -16.93 -13.81
CA TRP A 324 -9.93 -15.65 -13.39
C TRP A 324 -8.85 -15.83 -12.33
N VAL A 325 -7.83 -14.99 -12.39
CA VAL A 325 -6.87 -14.82 -11.30
C VAL A 325 -6.85 -13.38 -10.83
N ALA A 326 -6.76 -13.17 -9.53
CA ALA A 326 -6.50 -11.88 -8.91
C ALA A 326 -5.07 -11.86 -8.41
N VAL A 327 -4.26 -10.89 -8.84
CA VAL A 327 -2.85 -10.78 -8.47
C VAL A 327 -2.54 -9.43 -7.87
N ARG A 328 -1.82 -9.43 -6.75
CA ARG A 328 -1.27 -8.24 -6.09
C ARG A 328 0.23 -8.21 -6.31
N THR A 329 0.69 -7.32 -7.19
CA THR A 329 2.11 -7.22 -7.59
C THR A 329 3.02 -6.66 -6.50
N ASP A 330 2.47 -5.85 -5.58
CA ASP A 330 3.16 -5.40 -4.36
C ASP A 330 2.29 -5.69 -3.13
N PRO A 331 2.74 -6.58 -2.22
CA PRO A 331 1.96 -6.95 -1.03
C PRO A 331 1.73 -5.81 -0.04
N ASN A 332 2.38 -4.65 -0.24
CA ASN A 332 2.21 -3.47 0.61
C ASN A 332 1.16 -2.48 0.07
N ILE A 333 0.47 -2.80 -1.02
CA ILE A 333 -0.53 -1.94 -1.65
C ILE A 333 -1.82 -2.73 -1.81
N ASN A 334 -2.95 -2.18 -1.40
CA ASN A 334 -4.26 -2.83 -1.59
C ASN A 334 -4.75 -2.66 -3.03
N LEU A 335 -3.98 -3.18 -3.99
CA LEU A 335 -4.29 -3.11 -5.40
C LEU A 335 -4.17 -4.49 -6.03
N TRP A 336 -5.28 -4.91 -6.62
CA TRP A 336 -5.44 -6.22 -7.22
C TRP A 336 -5.77 -6.04 -8.70
N GLU A 337 -5.04 -6.77 -9.53
CA GLU A 337 -5.36 -6.94 -10.94
C GLU A 337 -6.10 -8.27 -11.09
N LEU A 338 -7.37 -8.22 -11.47
CA LEU A 338 -8.15 -9.38 -11.83
C LEU A 338 -8.05 -9.55 -13.34
N ARG A 339 -7.53 -10.69 -13.78
CA ARG A 339 -7.40 -11.03 -15.19
C ARG A 339 -8.07 -12.35 -15.51
N LYS A 340 -8.73 -12.40 -16.65
CA LYS A 340 -9.27 -13.60 -17.26
C LYS A 340 -8.10 -14.39 -17.83
N GLU A 341 -8.07 -15.69 -17.57
CA GLU A 341 -7.08 -16.60 -18.13
C GLU A 341 -7.81 -17.71 -18.90
N GLU A 342 -7.12 -18.33 -19.86
CA GLU A 342 -7.62 -19.57 -20.44
C GLU A 342 -7.49 -20.69 -19.40
N PRO A 343 -8.50 -21.57 -19.27
CA PRO A 343 -8.39 -22.69 -18.36
C PRO A 343 -7.19 -23.55 -18.77
N SER A 344 -6.25 -23.78 -17.84
CA SER A 344 -5.11 -24.67 -18.10
C SER A 344 -5.64 -26.03 -18.58
N PRO A 345 -5.01 -26.65 -19.60
CA PRO A 345 -5.44 -27.95 -20.09
C PRO A 345 -5.45 -28.94 -18.93
N LYS A 346 -6.54 -29.72 -18.82
CA LYS A 346 -6.61 -30.82 -17.85
C LYS A 346 -5.44 -31.75 -18.15
N VAL A 347 -4.46 -31.83 -17.25
CA VAL A 347 -3.44 -32.87 -17.29
C VAL A 347 -4.21 -34.18 -17.13
N GLY A 348 -4.29 -34.95 -18.22
CA GLY A 348 -4.92 -36.27 -18.22
C GLY A 348 -4.24 -37.13 -17.17
N THR A 349 -5.05 -37.74 -16.32
CA THR A 349 -4.67 -38.81 -15.39
C THR A 349 -4.03 -39.99 -16.10
#